data_AF-W9HIA0-F1
#
_entry.id   AF-W9HIA0-F1
#
_cell.length_a   1.000
_cell.length_b   1.000
_cell.length_c   1.000
_cell.angle_alpha   90.00
_cell.angle_beta   90.00
_cell.angle_gamma   90.00
#
_symmetry.space_group_name_H-M   'P 1'
#
loop_
_entity.id
_entity.type
_entity.pdbx_description
1 polymer ?
#
loop_
_entity_poly.entity_id
_entity_poly.type
_entity_poly.pdbx_seq_one_letter_code
_entity_poly.pdbx_strand_id
1 'polypeptide(L)'
;MSSFQTSLRPPAATPKKTTRSRIVEISGQVGYLEDGTVLQTFEGQVLQAAKNLKACMKASGVSLQHLLKIKHYIVDYNPSKLELIANAMKSVFGAEQLESPPGSLLGGVESLANPRILYEVEAVGAIKAYGPSATMPSTLVLPEITETDVVVVGTGLSGLQAAVDLQAAGLSAIVLEATGRVGGRTYSVKSTPHSPHKIDLGGAWINDTNQSRVWALTQKYGIQTERQITKGLNLTIQSDGTVNKFPYGQLTALPQDKSLLTTPHTSPKAAQYDNMSLTEFAKKYSSHPIIKHISDLMARSMVSSKPEELSFLWFLTHIARHTTLVEMISNDEDGAQFLRVKGGTMQFSERLAEELPVGAVQLATPVTKIQQLCPGAVRVTAGSGKTIYCKKVVVSAPTPAYSQINFSSTAKRHCHVIR
;
A
#
# COMPACT_ATOMS: atom_id res chain seq x y z
N MET A 1 8.54 69.42 11.07
CA MET A 1 8.78 68.15 10.38
C MET A 1 8.94 67.07 11.43
N SER A 2 7.99 66.13 11.53
CA SER A 2 8.05 64.98 12.46
C SER A 2 8.04 63.68 11.65
N SER A 3 8.85 62.71 12.05
CA SER A 3 9.09 61.49 11.26
C SER A 3 8.05 60.41 11.54
N PHE A 4 7.15 60.16 10.58
CA PHE A 4 6.41 58.90 10.53
C PHE A 4 7.34 57.80 10.01
N GLN A 5 7.79 56.91 10.89
CA GLN A 5 8.45 55.67 10.49
C GLN A 5 7.41 54.63 10.09
N THR A 6 7.18 54.47 8.79
CA THR A 6 6.39 53.35 8.23
C THR A 6 7.21 52.06 8.29
N SER A 7 7.24 51.42 9.47
CA SER A 7 8.00 50.18 9.75
C SER A 7 7.43 48.90 9.12
N LEU A 8 6.50 49.01 8.17
CA LEU A 8 6.00 47.89 7.36
C LEU A 8 6.99 47.52 6.26
N ARG A 9 8.03 46.76 6.63
CA ARG A 9 8.79 45.97 5.64
C ARG A 9 7.85 44.99 4.93
N PRO A 10 7.95 44.80 3.61
CA PRO A 10 7.34 43.64 2.94
C PRO A 10 7.84 42.35 3.62
N PRO A 11 6.98 41.34 3.84
CA PRO A 11 7.39 40.10 4.50
C PRO A 11 8.38 39.33 3.62
N ALA A 12 9.67 39.46 3.94
CA ALA A 12 10.76 38.76 3.27
C ALA A 12 10.68 37.26 3.59
N ALA A 13 10.03 36.49 2.71
CA ALA A 13 9.79 35.07 2.88
C ALA A 13 11.12 34.29 2.99
N THR A 14 11.42 33.81 4.19
CA THR A 14 12.60 32.96 4.43
C THR A 14 12.38 31.57 3.80
N PRO A 15 13.31 31.06 2.97
CA PRO A 15 13.12 29.81 2.26
C PRO A 15 13.21 28.59 3.20
N LYS A 16 12.05 28.14 3.69
CA LYS A 16 11.89 26.94 4.52
C LYS A 16 12.18 25.66 3.71
N LYS A 17 13.43 25.17 3.72
CA LYS A 17 13.76 23.82 3.21
C LYS A 17 12.99 22.77 4.01
N THR A 18 12.23 21.90 3.34
CA THR A 18 11.61 20.72 3.96
C THR A 18 11.83 19.48 3.09
N THR A 19 12.12 18.34 3.72
CA THR A 19 12.57 17.10 3.05
C THR A 19 11.56 15.96 3.09
N ARG A 20 10.41 16.14 3.78
CA ARG A 20 9.18 15.33 3.71
C ARG A 20 8.05 16.10 4.38
N SER A 21 7.07 16.56 3.60
CA SER A 21 5.98 17.43 4.06
C SER A 21 4.66 17.03 3.41
N ARG A 22 3.56 17.15 4.16
CA ARG A 22 2.20 17.12 3.59
C ARG A 22 1.77 18.56 3.33
N ILE A 23 1.47 18.88 2.07
CA ILE A 23 0.79 20.14 1.73
C ILE A 23 -0.66 20.03 2.19
N VAL A 24 -1.18 21.12 2.73
CA VAL A 24 -2.59 21.30 3.09
C VAL A 24 -3.07 22.57 2.40
N GLU A 25 -4.06 22.43 1.54
CA GLU A 25 -4.72 23.55 0.87
C GLU A 25 -6.09 23.77 1.52
N ILE A 26 -6.30 24.96 2.06
CA ILE A 26 -7.57 25.38 2.65
C ILE A 26 -8.23 26.30 1.63
N SER A 27 -9.18 25.74 0.89
CA SER A 27 -10.00 26.46 -0.09
C SER A 27 -10.81 27.59 0.55
N GLY A 28 -11.30 28.53 -0.28
CA GLY A 28 -11.90 29.80 0.10
C GLY A 28 -12.78 29.79 1.34
N GLN A 29 -12.32 30.50 2.39
CA GLN A 29 -13.07 30.73 3.61
C GLN A 29 -13.70 32.12 3.56
N VAL A 30 -15.00 32.18 3.80
CA VAL A 30 -15.85 33.37 3.61
C VAL A 30 -16.68 33.63 4.86
N GLY A 31 -17.37 34.78 4.90
CA GLY A 31 -18.14 35.26 6.06
C GLY A 31 -19.43 34.52 6.43
N TYR A 32 -19.53 33.21 6.15
CA TYR A 32 -20.67 32.39 6.56
C TYR A 32 -20.63 32.04 8.07
N LEU A 33 -21.80 32.01 8.69
CA LEU A 33 -22.06 31.46 10.02
C LEU A 33 -22.48 29.98 9.93
N GLU A 34 -22.56 29.31 11.08
CA GLU A 34 -22.89 27.86 11.17
C GLU A 34 -24.31 27.51 10.69
N ASP A 35 -25.21 28.50 10.65
CA ASP A 35 -26.57 28.39 10.10
C ASP A 35 -26.64 28.63 8.57
N GLY A 36 -25.50 28.87 7.91
CA GLY A 36 -25.42 29.18 6.48
C GLY A 36 -25.78 30.62 6.11
N THR A 37 -26.06 31.51 7.07
CA THR A 37 -26.24 32.94 6.82
C THR A 37 -24.89 33.64 6.63
N VAL A 38 -24.88 34.75 5.89
CA VAL A 38 -23.67 35.57 5.66
C VAL A 38 -23.85 36.95 6.28
N LEU A 39 -22.84 37.40 7.03
CA LEU A 39 -22.86 38.72 7.67
C LEU A 39 -22.86 39.84 6.61
N GLN A 40 -23.64 40.91 6.81
CA GLN A 40 -23.80 41.94 5.77
C GLN A 40 -22.63 42.95 5.70
N THR A 41 -21.87 43.13 6.79
CA THR A 41 -20.75 44.09 6.82
C THR A 41 -19.44 43.45 6.39
N PHE A 42 -18.61 44.21 5.66
CA PHE A 42 -17.28 43.75 5.24
C PHE A 42 -16.42 43.29 6.44
N GLU A 43 -16.35 44.10 7.49
CA GLU A 43 -15.61 43.76 8.72
C GLU A 43 -16.14 42.49 9.39
N GLY A 44 -17.46 42.32 9.47
CA GLY A 44 -18.09 41.11 10.01
C GLY A 44 -17.73 39.87 9.19
N GLN A 45 -17.78 39.96 7.86
CA GLN A 45 -17.36 38.85 6.98
C GLN A 45 -15.88 38.54 7.11
N VAL A 46 -15.01 39.55 7.17
CA VAL A 46 -13.56 39.37 7.37
C VAL A 46 -13.27 38.67 8.69
N LEU A 47 -13.91 39.11 9.78
CA LEU A 47 -13.78 38.50 11.10
C LEU A 47 -14.27 37.05 11.11
N GLN A 48 -15.41 36.76 10.47
CA GLN A 48 -15.95 35.41 10.43
C GLN A 48 -15.16 34.49 9.49
N ALA A 49 -14.74 34.97 8.32
CA ALA A 49 -13.84 34.26 7.41
C ALA A 49 -12.51 33.91 8.09
N ALA A 50 -11.95 34.81 8.91
CA ALA A 50 -10.76 34.54 9.70
C ALA A 50 -11.01 33.44 10.77
N LYS A 51 -12.16 33.44 11.45
CA LYS A 51 -12.54 32.34 12.37
C LYS A 51 -12.69 31.01 11.63
N ASN A 52 -13.37 31.01 10.47
CA ASN A 52 -13.59 29.83 9.64
C ASN A 52 -12.25 29.27 9.15
N LEU A 53 -11.33 30.13 8.67
CA LEU A 53 -9.95 29.77 8.39
C LEU A 53 -9.22 29.18 9.60
N LYS A 54 -9.33 29.78 10.79
CA LYS A 54 -8.74 29.23 12.03
C LYS A 54 -9.30 27.85 12.38
N ALA A 55 -10.60 27.61 12.13
CA ALA A 55 -11.23 26.31 12.33
C ALA A 55 -10.70 25.25 11.33
N CYS A 56 -10.66 25.56 10.03
CA CYS A 56 -10.10 24.68 9.01
C CYS A 56 -8.60 24.39 9.23
N MET A 57 -7.83 25.40 9.66
CA MET A 57 -6.43 25.24 10.05
C MET A 57 -6.29 24.28 11.24
N LYS A 58 -7.07 24.49 12.31
CA LYS A 58 -7.09 23.61 13.50
C LYS A 58 -7.45 22.17 13.12
N ALA A 59 -8.51 21.97 12.34
CA ALA A 59 -8.94 20.65 11.87
C ALA A 59 -7.87 19.93 11.02
N SER A 60 -7.07 20.68 10.27
CA SER A 60 -6.04 20.14 9.38
C SER A 60 -4.67 19.93 10.04
N GLY A 61 -4.48 20.32 11.30
CA GLY A 61 -3.19 20.32 12.00
C GLY A 61 -2.25 21.47 11.59
N VAL A 62 -2.78 22.52 10.98
CA VAL A 62 -2.02 23.68 10.48
C VAL A 62 -2.06 24.81 11.50
N SER A 63 -0.91 25.46 11.74
CA SER A 63 -0.79 26.71 12.50
C SER A 63 -0.29 27.83 11.59
N LEU A 64 -0.31 29.10 12.02
CA LEU A 64 0.26 30.21 11.24
C LEU A 64 1.74 29.94 10.87
N GLN A 65 2.49 29.30 11.77
CA GLN A 65 3.91 28.95 11.58
C GLN A 65 4.11 27.94 10.42
N HIS A 66 3.10 27.10 10.16
CA HIS A 66 3.06 26.11 9.09
C HIS A 66 2.59 26.68 7.75
N LEU A 67 2.05 27.91 7.70
CA LEU A 67 1.65 28.53 6.44
C LEU A 67 2.87 28.87 5.57
N LEU A 68 2.74 28.55 4.29
CA LEU A 68 3.63 29.00 3.22
C LEU A 68 3.08 30.25 2.55
N LYS A 69 1.76 30.28 2.31
CA LYS A 69 1.06 31.39 1.65
C LYS A 69 -0.34 31.56 2.21
N ILE A 70 -0.82 32.79 2.28
CA ILE A 70 -2.22 33.16 2.46
C ILE A 70 -2.62 34.08 1.29
N LYS A 71 -3.81 33.91 0.73
CA LYS A 71 -4.35 34.78 -0.33
C LYS A 71 -5.68 35.36 0.17
N HIS A 72 -5.85 36.66 0.00
CA HIS A 72 -7.05 37.40 0.37
C HIS A 72 -7.68 37.96 -0.91
N TYR A 73 -8.96 37.69 -1.13
CA TYR A 73 -9.76 38.31 -2.19
C TYR A 73 -10.71 39.33 -1.56
N ILE A 74 -10.64 40.57 -2.06
CA ILE A 74 -11.28 41.73 -1.46
C ILE A 74 -12.15 42.39 -2.52
N VAL A 75 -13.47 42.29 -2.39
CA VAL A 75 -14.42 43.01 -3.25
C VAL A 75 -14.28 44.51 -2.98
N ASP A 76 -14.26 45.33 -4.03
CA ASP A 76 -14.05 46.79 -3.99
C ASP A 76 -12.85 47.20 -3.13
N TYR A 77 -11.67 46.63 -3.42
CA TYR A 77 -10.46 46.88 -2.65
C TYR A 77 -10.11 48.38 -2.57
N ASN A 78 -9.82 48.84 -1.35
CA ASN A 78 -9.23 50.14 -1.08
C ASN A 78 -8.32 50.05 0.18
N PRO A 79 -7.44 51.04 0.43
CA PRO A 79 -6.47 50.95 1.53
C PRO A 79 -7.06 50.82 2.94
N SER A 80 -8.22 51.42 3.26
CA SER A 80 -8.77 51.35 4.63
C SER A 80 -9.30 49.96 4.99
N LYS A 81 -9.67 49.15 3.99
CA LYS A 81 -10.00 47.72 4.19
C LYS A 81 -8.81 46.90 4.73
N LEU A 82 -7.55 47.35 4.55
CA LEU A 82 -6.38 46.65 5.09
C LEU A 82 -6.31 46.69 6.62
N GLU A 83 -6.72 47.78 7.26
CA GLU A 83 -6.72 47.89 8.72
C GLU A 83 -7.76 46.95 9.33
N LEU A 84 -8.95 46.85 8.72
CA LEU A 84 -9.99 45.90 9.11
C LEU A 84 -9.51 44.45 9.01
N ILE A 85 -8.83 44.09 7.91
CA ILE A 85 -8.23 42.76 7.74
C ILE A 85 -7.13 42.50 8.77
N ALA A 86 -6.22 43.45 8.98
CA ALA A 86 -5.14 43.32 9.95
C ALA A 86 -5.68 43.17 11.38
N ASN A 87 -6.70 43.94 11.76
CA ASN A 87 -7.31 43.90 13.10
C ASN A 87 -8.12 42.62 13.33
N ALA A 88 -8.91 42.18 12.34
CA ALA A 88 -9.62 40.90 12.41
C ALA A 88 -8.65 39.71 12.52
N MET A 89 -7.59 39.67 11.70
CA MET A 89 -6.57 38.62 11.78
C MET A 89 -5.83 38.65 13.14
N LYS A 90 -5.49 39.84 13.67
CA LYS A 90 -4.91 39.99 15.02
C LYS A 90 -5.85 39.51 16.12
N SER A 91 -7.14 39.83 16.05
CA SER A 91 -8.12 39.39 17.07
C SER A 91 -8.36 37.88 17.04
N VAL A 92 -8.32 37.26 15.85
CA VAL A 92 -8.59 35.83 15.69
C VAL A 92 -7.35 34.99 15.98
N PHE A 93 -6.16 35.40 15.56
CA PHE A 93 -4.93 34.61 15.69
C PHE A 93 -3.97 35.08 16.80
N GLY A 94 -4.17 36.29 17.35
CA GLY A 94 -3.27 36.91 18.33
C GLY A 94 -2.23 37.81 17.66
N ALA A 95 -1.92 38.96 18.28
CA ALA A 95 -1.00 39.95 17.71
C ALA A 95 0.44 39.41 17.60
N GLU A 96 0.94 38.76 18.66
CA GLU A 96 2.27 38.14 18.73
C GLU A 96 2.51 37.10 17.62
N GLN A 97 1.47 36.36 17.23
CA GLN A 97 1.58 35.33 16.17
C GLN A 97 1.69 35.93 14.76
N LEU A 98 1.59 37.25 14.61
CA LEU A 98 1.67 37.99 13.35
C LEU A 98 2.88 38.92 13.27
N GLU A 99 3.81 38.88 14.23
CA GLU A 99 5.09 39.58 14.15
C GLU A 99 6.01 39.02 13.05
N SER A 100 5.83 37.74 12.70
CA SER A 100 6.41 37.12 11.51
C SER A 100 5.30 36.54 10.65
N PRO A 101 4.59 37.37 9.85
CA PRO A 101 3.40 36.94 9.13
C PRO A 101 3.77 36.00 7.97
N PRO A 102 2.84 35.10 7.56
CA PRO A 102 3.02 34.27 6.37
C PRO A 102 3.13 35.12 5.10
N GLY A 103 3.54 34.50 3.98
CA GLY A 103 3.57 35.17 2.68
C GLY A 103 2.16 35.53 2.21
N SER A 104 1.71 36.77 2.44
CA SER A 104 0.39 37.24 2.05
C SER A 104 0.34 37.77 0.62
N LEU A 105 -0.70 37.39 -0.11
CA LEU A 105 -1.13 38.04 -1.35
C LEU A 105 -2.48 38.74 -1.12
N LEU A 106 -2.57 40.00 -1.52
CA LEU A 106 -3.79 40.81 -1.46
C LEU A 106 -4.29 41.01 -2.89
N GLY A 107 -5.45 40.43 -3.23
CA GLY A 107 -6.10 40.57 -4.53
C GLY A 107 -7.38 41.39 -4.40
N GLY A 108 -7.41 42.57 -5.04
CA GLY A 108 -8.68 43.25 -5.30
C GLY A 108 -9.45 42.51 -6.39
N VAL A 109 -10.76 42.32 -6.19
CA VAL A 109 -11.67 41.70 -7.17
C VAL A 109 -12.92 42.55 -7.33
N GLU A 110 -13.56 42.45 -8.50
CA GLU A 110 -14.84 43.11 -8.80
C GLU A 110 -16.02 42.39 -8.12
N SER A 111 -15.95 41.06 -8.01
CA SER A 111 -16.95 40.24 -7.33
C SER A 111 -16.38 38.89 -6.87
N LEU A 112 -17.15 38.17 -6.06
CA LEU A 112 -16.90 36.78 -5.65
C LEU A 112 -18.08 35.89 -6.06
N ALA A 113 -17.93 34.57 -5.93
CA ALA A 113 -18.87 33.56 -6.44
C ALA A 113 -20.33 33.67 -5.91
N ASN A 114 -20.56 34.47 -4.86
CA ASN A 114 -21.89 34.95 -4.49
C ASN A 114 -21.80 36.48 -4.24
N PRO A 115 -22.64 37.33 -4.86
CA PRO A 115 -22.56 38.79 -4.69
C PRO A 115 -22.75 39.30 -3.25
N ARG A 116 -23.24 38.46 -2.33
CA ARG A 116 -23.34 38.79 -0.89
C ARG A 116 -22.02 38.59 -0.14
N ILE A 117 -21.02 37.96 -0.77
CA ILE A 117 -19.68 37.75 -0.18
C ILE A 117 -18.77 38.88 -0.65
N LEU A 118 -18.22 39.62 0.31
CA LEU A 118 -17.37 40.79 0.10
C LEU A 118 -15.88 40.48 0.36
N TYR A 119 -15.59 39.33 0.96
CA TYR A 119 -14.24 38.90 1.33
C TYR A 119 -14.13 37.37 1.36
N GLU A 120 -13.03 36.87 0.81
CA GLU A 120 -12.62 35.47 0.86
C GLU A 120 -11.14 35.36 1.24
N VAL A 121 -10.79 34.35 2.03
CA VAL A 121 -9.40 34.05 2.40
C VAL A 121 -9.10 32.56 2.28
N GLU A 122 -8.01 32.22 1.61
CA GLU A 122 -7.54 30.85 1.42
C GLU A 122 -6.07 30.73 1.87
N ALA A 123 -5.63 29.52 2.24
CA ALA A 123 -4.29 29.33 2.78
C ALA A 123 -3.66 28.01 2.35
N VAL A 124 -2.34 28.05 2.08
CA VAL A 124 -1.53 26.88 1.78
C VAL A 124 -0.53 26.68 2.91
N GLY A 125 -0.67 25.57 3.63
CA GLY A 125 0.24 25.14 4.69
C GLY A 125 1.10 23.96 4.27
N ALA A 126 2.29 23.85 4.85
CA ALA A 126 3.11 22.65 4.79
C ALA A 126 3.40 22.17 6.21
N ILE A 127 2.89 20.99 6.55
CA ILE A 127 3.19 20.33 7.82
C ILE A 127 4.21 19.23 7.62
N LYS A 128 5.09 19.03 8.60
CA LYS A 128 6.11 17.97 8.62
C LYS A 128 5.40 16.61 8.44
N ALA A 129 5.79 15.81 7.44
CA ALA A 129 5.17 14.51 7.20
C ALA A 129 5.74 13.45 8.17
N TYR A 130 5.21 13.46 9.39
CA TYR A 130 5.56 12.56 10.49
C TYR A 130 4.31 11.84 11.01
N GLY A 131 4.51 10.71 11.69
CA GLY A 131 3.45 10.02 12.42
C GLY A 131 2.95 10.81 13.66
N PRO A 132 1.95 10.27 14.38
CA PRO A 132 1.36 10.91 15.57
C PRO A 132 2.40 11.10 16.71
N SER A 133 2.27 12.05 17.65
CA SER A 133 1.26 13.10 17.94
C SER A 133 1.99 14.26 18.68
N ALA A 134 1.46 15.30 19.35
CA ALA A 134 0.13 15.77 19.80
C ALA A 134 0.22 17.33 19.94
N THR A 135 -0.69 18.16 20.50
CA THR A 135 -1.92 18.08 21.32
C THR A 135 -2.94 19.14 20.79
N MET A 136 -3.93 19.78 21.42
CA MET A 136 -4.60 19.84 22.76
C MET A 136 -5.94 20.65 22.57
N PRO A 137 -6.86 20.76 23.56
CA PRO A 137 -7.30 19.81 24.58
C PRO A 137 -8.82 19.49 24.48
N SER A 138 -9.32 18.68 25.42
CA SER A 138 -10.71 18.65 25.93
C SER A 138 -11.89 18.36 24.99
N THR A 139 -11.82 17.26 24.23
CA THR A 139 -12.90 16.25 24.25
C THR A 139 -12.24 14.87 24.32
N LEU A 140 -12.86 13.90 25.00
CA LEU A 140 -12.41 12.50 24.94
C LEU A 140 -12.78 11.89 23.58
N VAL A 141 -11.99 12.23 22.55
CA VAL A 141 -11.91 11.43 21.33
C VAL A 141 -11.20 10.13 21.73
N LEU A 142 -11.99 9.15 22.14
CA LEU A 142 -11.55 7.76 22.18
C LEU A 142 -11.00 7.41 20.78
N PRO A 143 -9.91 6.63 20.67
CA PRO A 143 -9.49 6.13 19.37
C PRO A 143 -10.65 5.37 18.72
N GLU A 144 -10.69 5.33 17.39
CA GLU A 144 -11.70 4.56 16.64
C GLU A 144 -11.50 3.06 16.92
N ILE A 145 -12.11 2.56 18.00
CA ILE A 145 -12.09 1.16 18.41
C ILE A 145 -13.04 0.40 17.49
N THR A 146 -12.47 -0.29 16.51
CA THR A 146 -13.18 -1.31 15.74
C THR A 146 -12.97 -2.66 16.42
N GLU A 147 -14.05 -3.42 16.64
CA GLU A 147 -13.98 -4.81 17.11
C GLU A 147 -14.41 -5.77 15.98
N THR A 148 -13.76 -6.93 15.90
CA THR A 148 -14.06 -7.98 14.91
C THR A 148 -13.54 -9.34 15.41
N ASP A 149 -14.02 -10.48 14.90
CA ASP A 149 -13.49 -11.78 15.31
C ASP A 149 -12.04 -11.97 14.82
N VAL A 150 -11.78 -11.60 13.56
CA VAL A 150 -10.48 -11.81 12.92
C VAL A 150 -10.02 -10.59 12.13
N VAL A 151 -8.78 -10.15 12.35
CA VAL A 151 -8.09 -9.27 11.39
C VAL A 151 -7.25 -10.11 10.44
N VAL A 152 -7.40 -9.90 9.13
CA VAL A 152 -6.55 -10.49 8.11
C VAL A 152 -5.60 -9.42 7.58
N VAL A 153 -4.31 -9.74 7.47
CA VAL A 153 -3.28 -8.80 7.00
C VAL A 153 -2.82 -9.18 5.59
N GLY A 154 -3.06 -8.28 4.63
CA GLY A 154 -2.77 -8.43 3.21
C GLY A 154 -4.00 -8.86 2.38
N THR A 155 -4.20 -8.21 1.24
CA THR A 155 -5.29 -8.50 0.26
C THR A 155 -4.78 -9.25 -0.99
N GLY A 156 -3.78 -10.10 -0.81
CA GLY A 156 -3.48 -11.14 -1.78
C GLY A 156 -4.52 -12.27 -1.72
N LEU A 157 -4.52 -13.17 -2.72
CA LEU A 157 -5.43 -14.31 -2.83
C LEU A 157 -5.63 -15.08 -1.50
N SER A 158 -4.54 -15.35 -0.78
CA SER A 158 -4.58 -16.08 0.50
C SER A 158 -5.39 -15.35 1.58
N GLY A 159 -5.16 -14.04 1.77
CA GLY A 159 -5.87 -13.25 2.77
C GLY A 159 -7.34 -13.02 2.41
N LEU A 160 -7.63 -12.76 1.13
CA LEU A 160 -9.01 -12.57 0.68
C LEU A 160 -9.82 -13.87 0.73
N GLN A 161 -9.25 -15.01 0.33
CA GLN A 161 -9.90 -16.32 0.50
C GLN A 161 -10.15 -16.62 1.98
N ALA A 162 -9.16 -16.41 2.84
CA ALA A 162 -9.33 -16.61 4.28
C ALA A 162 -10.45 -15.74 4.87
N ALA A 163 -10.60 -14.49 4.41
CA ALA A 163 -11.69 -13.61 4.84
C ALA A 163 -13.07 -14.12 4.38
N VAL A 164 -13.19 -14.59 3.13
CA VAL A 164 -14.43 -15.19 2.60
C VAL A 164 -14.77 -16.48 3.35
N ASP A 165 -13.79 -17.34 3.62
CA ASP A 165 -13.97 -18.58 4.38
C ASP A 165 -14.41 -18.31 5.84
N LEU A 166 -13.86 -17.26 6.46
CA LEU A 166 -14.27 -16.81 7.81
C LEU A 166 -15.69 -16.26 7.84
N GLN A 167 -16.07 -15.43 6.85
CA GLN A 167 -17.43 -14.93 6.71
C GLN A 167 -18.45 -16.07 6.46
N ALA A 168 -18.09 -17.05 5.63
CA ALA A 168 -18.90 -18.25 5.39
C ALA A 168 -19.05 -19.12 6.66
N ALA A 169 -18.07 -19.09 7.56
CA ALA A 169 -18.14 -19.68 8.90
C ALA A 169 -18.88 -18.81 9.95
N GLY A 170 -19.48 -17.68 9.53
CA GLY A 170 -20.25 -16.78 10.41
C GLY A 170 -19.41 -15.86 11.29
N LEU A 171 -18.11 -15.72 11.01
CA LEU A 171 -17.19 -14.85 11.76
C LEU A 171 -17.03 -13.48 11.08
N SER A 172 -17.00 -12.41 11.87
CA SER A 172 -16.67 -11.09 11.34
C SER A 172 -15.17 -10.97 11.03
N ALA A 173 -14.84 -10.43 9.87
CA ALA A 173 -13.46 -10.26 9.42
C ALA A 173 -13.20 -8.87 8.84
N ILE A 174 -12.03 -8.30 9.15
CA ILE A 174 -11.52 -7.08 8.53
C ILE A 174 -10.18 -7.38 7.85
N VAL A 175 -10.05 -7.03 6.57
CA VAL A 175 -8.84 -7.26 5.76
C VAL A 175 -8.08 -5.94 5.59
N LEU A 176 -6.88 -5.86 6.17
CA LEU A 176 -6.02 -4.67 6.15
C LEU A 176 -4.92 -4.80 5.11
N GLU A 177 -4.84 -3.85 4.17
CA GLU A 177 -3.87 -3.84 3.09
C GLU A 177 -2.94 -2.62 3.17
N ALA A 178 -1.63 -2.84 2.96
CA ALA A 178 -0.64 -1.79 3.04
C ALA A 178 -0.69 -0.82 1.83
N THR A 179 -1.10 -1.32 0.66
CA THR A 179 -1.11 -0.57 -0.60
C THR A 179 -2.51 -0.04 -0.97
N GLY A 180 -2.60 0.76 -2.03
CA GLY A 180 -3.88 1.28 -2.54
C GLY A 180 -4.68 0.32 -3.43
N ARG A 181 -4.42 -1.00 -3.41
CA ARG A 181 -5.08 -1.99 -4.28
C ARG A 181 -5.11 -3.40 -3.68
N VAL A 182 -6.02 -4.23 -4.17
CA VAL A 182 -6.01 -5.69 -3.94
C VAL A 182 -5.03 -6.44 -4.86
N GLY A 183 -4.86 -7.75 -4.63
CA GLY A 183 -4.09 -8.68 -5.47
C GLY A 183 -2.70 -9.01 -4.93
N GLY A 184 -2.01 -8.03 -4.34
CA GLY A 184 -0.64 -8.22 -3.84
C GLY A 184 0.32 -8.65 -4.94
N ARG A 185 0.64 -9.96 -5.01
CA ARG A 185 1.52 -10.56 -6.04
C ARG A 185 0.82 -10.90 -7.36
N THR A 186 -0.52 -10.89 -7.42
CA THR A 186 -1.22 -10.70 -8.71
C THR A 186 -1.40 -9.19 -8.93
N TYR A 187 -1.12 -8.73 -10.14
CA TYR A 187 -1.25 -7.32 -10.52
C TYR A 187 -1.43 -7.20 -12.02
N SER A 188 -2.59 -6.72 -12.46
CA SER A 188 -2.98 -6.66 -13.87
C SER A 188 -3.30 -5.22 -14.26
N VAL A 189 -2.44 -4.60 -15.06
CA VAL A 189 -2.56 -3.19 -15.50
C VAL A 189 -3.10 -3.12 -16.93
N LYS A 190 -3.68 -2.01 -17.37
CA LYS A 190 -3.98 -1.82 -18.80
C LYS A 190 -2.67 -1.77 -19.60
N SER A 191 -2.68 -2.38 -20.79
CA SER A 191 -1.55 -2.35 -21.75
C SER A 191 -1.19 -0.93 -22.19
N THR A 192 -2.20 -0.10 -22.45
CA THR A 192 -2.09 1.36 -22.66
C THR A 192 -3.34 2.01 -22.05
N PRO A 193 -3.38 3.34 -21.80
CA PRO A 193 -4.55 3.99 -21.16
C PRO A 193 -5.89 3.69 -21.84
N HIS A 194 -5.87 3.59 -23.18
CA HIS A 194 -7.03 3.37 -24.04
C HIS A 194 -7.25 1.89 -24.42
N SER A 195 -6.31 0.99 -24.11
CA SER A 195 -6.43 -0.42 -24.46
C SER A 195 -7.45 -1.14 -23.56
N PRO A 196 -8.34 -2.00 -24.11
CA PRO A 196 -9.17 -2.90 -23.33
C PRO A 196 -8.37 -4.08 -22.75
N HIS A 197 -7.15 -4.33 -23.23
CA HIS A 197 -6.32 -5.46 -22.82
C HIS A 197 -5.51 -5.13 -21.56
N LYS A 198 -5.52 -6.04 -20.58
CA LYS A 198 -4.66 -6.02 -19.38
C LYS A 198 -3.37 -6.83 -19.61
N ILE A 199 -2.28 -6.43 -18.96
CA ILE A 199 -0.99 -7.14 -18.85
C ILE A 199 -0.76 -7.49 -17.37
N ASP A 200 -0.38 -8.72 -17.09
CA ASP A 200 0.03 -9.14 -15.74
C ASP A 200 1.50 -8.77 -15.48
N LEU A 201 1.74 -8.01 -14.40
CA LEU A 201 3.07 -7.63 -13.90
C LEU A 201 3.49 -8.46 -12.67
N GLY A 202 2.85 -9.61 -12.45
CA GLY A 202 3.02 -10.45 -11.27
C GLY A 202 2.79 -11.93 -11.60
N GLY A 203 2.27 -12.70 -10.64
CA GLY A 203 1.87 -14.10 -10.89
C GLY A 203 0.79 -14.17 -11.98
N ALA A 204 1.05 -14.91 -13.06
CA ALA A 204 0.38 -14.70 -14.35
C ALA A 204 -0.12 -15.97 -15.06
N TRP A 205 0.16 -17.15 -14.52
CA TRP A 205 -0.27 -18.45 -15.04
C TRP A 205 -1.04 -19.23 -13.97
N ILE A 206 -1.92 -20.13 -14.42
CA ILE A 206 -2.60 -21.15 -13.59
C ILE A 206 -2.62 -22.49 -14.35
N ASN A 207 -3.16 -23.53 -13.72
CA ASN A 207 -3.38 -24.84 -14.33
C ASN A 207 -4.72 -25.44 -13.82
N ASP A 208 -5.46 -26.13 -14.67
CA ASP A 208 -6.78 -26.72 -14.37
C ASP A 208 -6.73 -28.17 -13.84
N THR A 209 -5.69 -28.95 -14.18
CA THR A 209 -5.48 -30.32 -13.69
C THR A 209 -4.86 -30.37 -12.29
N ASN A 210 -3.85 -29.53 -12.02
CA ASN A 210 -3.02 -29.60 -10.80
C ASN A 210 -3.13 -28.40 -9.83
N GLN A 211 -3.79 -27.28 -10.21
CA GLN A 211 -4.03 -26.14 -9.30
C GLN A 211 -5.52 -25.95 -8.95
N SER A 212 -6.18 -27.05 -8.58
CA SER A 212 -7.64 -27.15 -8.34
C SER A 212 -8.27 -26.00 -7.54
N ARG A 213 -7.58 -25.41 -6.56
CA ARG A 213 -8.09 -24.28 -5.75
C ARG A 213 -8.29 -22.98 -6.56
N VAL A 214 -7.35 -22.60 -7.43
CA VAL A 214 -7.53 -21.39 -8.28
C VAL A 214 -8.41 -21.71 -9.49
N TRP A 215 -8.41 -22.96 -9.95
CA TRP A 215 -9.36 -23.42 -10.95
C TRP A 215 -10.81 -23.39 -10.45
N ALA A 216 -11.07 -23.73 -9.19
CA ALA A 216 -12.40 -23.58 -8.57
C ALA A 216 -12.87 -22.11 -8.54
N LEU A 217 -11.98 -21.15 -8.26
CA LEU A 217 -12.30 -19.72 -8.38
C LEU A 217 -12.57 -19.30 -9.83
N THR A 218 -11.86 -19.90 -10.79
CA THR A 218 -12.07 -19.66 -12.22
C THR A 218 -13.48 -20.07 -12.64
N GLN A 219 -13.93 -21.24 -12.20
CA GLN A 219 -15.30 -21.72 -12.38
C GLN A 219 -16.33 -20.84 -11.64
N LYS A 220 -16.11 -20.55 -10.35
CA LYS A 220 -17.03 -19.77 -9.49
C LYS A 220 -17.38 -18.40 -10.08
N TYR A 221 -16.41 -17.73 -10.71
CA TYR A 221 -16.57 -16.38 -11.26
C TYR A 221 -16.75 -16.33 -12.78
N GLY A 222 -16.82 -17.48 -13.47
CA GLY A 222 -16.88 -17.54 -14.93
C GLY A 222 -15.66 -16.94 -15.65
N ILE A 223 -14.51 -16.86 -14.96
CA ILE A 223 -13.30 -16.22 -15.49
C ILE A 223 -12.76 -17.04 -16.67
N GLN A 224 -12.46 -16.36 -17.77
CA GLN A 224 -12.05 -17.00 -19.01
C GLN A 224 -10.54 -17.22 -19.06
N THR A 225 -10.11 -18.35 -19.61
CA THR A 225 -8.69 -18.74 -19.72
C THR A 225 -8.24 -18.94 -21.17
N GLU A 226 -6.93 -19.14 -21.35
CA GLU A 226 -6.28 -19.39 -22.63
C GLU A 226 -5.10 -20.37 -22.44
N ARG A 227 -5.03 -21.44 -23.24
CA ARG A 227 -3.87 -22.35 -23.25
C ARG A 227 -2.67 -21.64 -23.88
N GLN A 228 -1.47 -21.77 -23.29
CA GLN A 228 -0.25 -21.18 -23.87
C GLN A 228 0.12 -21.81 -25.21
N ILE A 229 0.84 -21.04 -26.03
CA ILE A 229 1.22 -21.45 -27.39
C ILE A 229 2.46 -22.34 -27.33
N THR A 230 2.24 -23.65 -27.29
CA THR A 230 3.30 -24.69 -27.38
C THR A 230 3.75 -24.97 -28.83
N LYS A 231 3.22 -24.24 -29.82
CA LYS A 231 3.58 -24.39 -31.24
C LYS A 231 4.71 -23.43 -31.63
N GLY A 232 5.87 -23.97 -31.98
CA GLY A 232 6.99 -23.18 -32.51
C GLY A 232 8.35 -23.79 -32.19
N LEU A 233 9.39 -22.94 -32.23
CA LEU A 233 10.74 -23.27 -31.83
C LEU A 233 11.06 -22.58 -30.50
N ASN A 234 11.51 -23.37 -29.52
CA ASN A 234 12.24 -22.85 -28.38
C ASN A 234 13.64 -22.37 -28.83
N LEU A 235 14.13 -21.35 -28.13
CA LEU A 235 15.45 -20.75 -28.35
C LEU A 235 16.24 -20.82 -27.05
N THR A 236 17.46 -21.36 -27.10
CA THR A 236 18.44 -21.16 -26.01
C THR A 236 19.62 -20.35 -26.55
N ILE A 237 19.89 -19.23 -25.88
CA ILE A 237 20.96 -18.29 -26.21
C ILE A 237 22.07 -18.50 -25.18
N GLN A 238 23.24 -18.92 -25.64
CA GLN A 238 24.42 -19.10 -24.79
C GLN A 238 25.15 -17.78 -24.54
N SER A 239 26.06 -17.75 -23.57
CA SER A 239 26.75 -16.52 -23.11
C SER A 239 27.74 -15.93 -24.14
N ASP A 240 28.09 -16.69 -25.17
CA ASP A 240 28.85 -16.29 -26.36
C ASP A 240 27.96 -15.71 -27.48
N GLY A 241 26.63 -15.74 -27.32
CA GLY A 241 25.65 -15.38 -28.33
C GLY A 241 25.15 -16.53 -29.20
N THR A 242 25.63 -17.76 -29.01
CA THR A 242 25.22 -18.92 -29.83
C THR A 242 23.75 -19.27 -29.58
N VAL A 243 22.92 -19.16 -30.63
CA VAL A 243 21.48 -19.42 -30.60
C VAL A 243 21.16 -20.82 -31.11
N ASN A 244 20.71 -21.70 -30.20
CA ASN A 244 20.24 -23.04 -30.53
C ASN A 244 18.71 -23.00 -30.68
N LYS A 245 18.18 -23.73 -31.67
CA LYS A 245 16.75 -23.76 -32.00
C LYS A 245 16.25 -25.20 -32.02
N PHE A 246 15.15 -25.47 -31.32
CA PHE A 246 14.56 -26.81 -31.24
C PHE A 246 13.03 -26.73 -31.07
N PRO A 247 12.24 -27.68 -31.59
CA PRO A 247 10.81 -27.75 -31.33
C PRO A 247 10.47 -27.73 -29.83
N TYR A 248 9.27 -27.24 -29.49
CA TYR A 248 8.76 -27.30 -28.12
C TYR A 248 8.77 -28.75 -27.58
N GLY A 249 8.91 -28.90 -26.26
CA GLY A 249 8.96 -30.21 -25.58
C GLY A 249 10.29 -30.97 -25.67
N GLN A 250 11.19 -30.66 -26.62
CA GLN A 250 12.44 -31.42 -26.82
C GLN A 250 13.56 -31.15 -25.79
N LEU A 251 13.27 -30.52 -24.65
CA LEU A 251 14.24 -30.27 -23.57
C LEU A 251 14.39 -31.50 -22.63
N THR A 252 14.47 -32.70 -23.21
CA THR A 252 14.27 -33.98 -22.50
C THR A 252 15.47 -34.52 -21.72
N ALA A 253 16.55 -33.73 -21.56
CA ALA A 253 17.78 -34.13 -20.86
C ALA A 253 17.72 -33.97 -19.32
N LEU A 254 16.56 -33.68 -18.73
CA LEU A 254 16.38 -33.53 -17.28
C LEU A 254 16.04 -34.88 -16.61
N PRO A 255 16.69 -35.23 -15.48
CA PRO A 255 16.35 -36.45 -14.73
C PRO A 255 14.89 -36.45 -14.26
N GLN A 256 14.15 -37.50 -14.64
CA GLN A 256 12.74 -37.72 -14.25
C GLN A 256 12.58 -38.50 -12.93
N ASP A 257 13.68 -38.82 -12.24
CA ASP A 257 13.63 -39.60 -11.01
C ASP A 257 12.96 -38.81 -9.87
N LYS A 258 11.77 -39.25 -9.47
CA LYS A 258 11.00 -38.66 -8.36
C LYS A 258 11.37 -39.26 -7.00
N SER A 259 12.37 -40.15 -6.90
CA SER A 259 12.78 -40.83 -5.64
C SER A 259 13.14 -39.86 -4.51
N LEU A 260 13.85 -38.77 -4.84
CA LEU A 260 14.23 -37.72 -3.90
C LEU A 260 13.13 -36.68 -3.64
N LEU A 261 11.97 -36.78 -4.31
CA LEU A 261 10.92 -35.76 -4.34
C LEU A 261 9.63 -36.14 -3.58
N THR A 262 9.54 -37.31 -2.97
CA THR A 262 8.33 -37.72 -2.22
C THR A 262 8.17 -36.89 -0.93
N THR A 263 9.10 -37.05 0.02
CA THR A 263 9.15 -36.34 1.30
C THR A 263 10.59 -35.93 1.66
N PRO A 264 11.17 -34.92 0.96
CA PRO A 264 12.59 -34.57 1.12
C PRO A 264 12.98 -34.26 2.57
N HIS A 265 12.11 -33.54 3.29
CA HIS A 265 12.30 -33.12 4.68
C HIS A 265 12.26 -34.25 5.72
N THR A 266 11.74 -35.44 5.38
CA THR A 266 11.81 -36.64 6.25
C THR A 266 12.92 -37.61 5.83
N SER A 267 13.74 -37.25 4.83
CA SER A 267 14.88 -38.06 4.43
C SER A 267 15.90 -38.18 5.57
N PRO A 268 16.54 -39.34 5.80
CA PRO A 268 17.69 -39.45 6.70
C PRO A 268 18.85 -38.50 6.34
N LYS A 269 18.87 -37.96 5.12
CA LYS A 269 19.85 -36.97 4.64
C LYS A 269 19.35 -35.53 4.72
N ALA A 270 18.15 -35.25 5.23
CA ALA A 270 17.55 -33.91 5.24
C ALA A 270 18.49 -32.85 5.87
N ALA A 271 19.01 -33.11 7.07
CA ALA A 271 19.97 -32.22 7.72
C ALA A 271 21.29 -32.03 6.93
N GLN A 272 21.74 -33.03 6.16
CA GLN A 272 22.90 -32.91 5.27
C GLN A 272 22.57 -32.07 4.01
N TYR A 273 21.35 -32.17 3.49
CA TYR A 273 20.89 -31.43 2.32
C TYR A 273 20.49 -29.99 2.64
N ASP A 274 20.13 -29.67 3.88
CA ASP A 274 19.82 -28.29 4.30
C ASP A 274 21.09 -27.49 4.61
N ASN A 275 22.11 -28.15 5.17
CA ASN A 275 23.47 -27.60 5.34
C ASN A 275 24.32 -27.68 4.05
N MET A 276 23.69 -27.55 2.89
CA MET A 276 24.35 -27.59 1.58
C MET A 276 23.60 -26.70 0.58
N SER A 277 24.30 -25.79 -0.08
CA SER A 277 23.71 -25.01 -1.17
C SER A 277 23.50 -25.85 -2.43
N LEU A 278 22.57 -25.44 -3.30
CA LEU A 278 22.39 -26.06 -4.62
C LEU A 278 23.69 -26.02 -5.46
N THR A 279 24.49 -24.96 -5.32
CA THR A 279 25.84 -24.86 -5.92
C THR A 279 26.82 -25.90 -5.39
N GLU A 280 26.82 -26.20 -4.09
CA GLU A 280 27.68 -27.24 -3.51
C GLU A 280 27.22 -28.64 -3.86
N PHE A 281 25.89 -28.88 -3.87
CA PHE A 281 25.33 -30.13 -4.37
C PHE A 281 25.75 -30.40 -5.82
N ALA A 282 25.58 -29.43 -6.71
CA ALA A 282 25.97 -29.54 -8.12
C ALA A 282 27.45 -29.93 -8.25
N LYS A 283 28.36 -29.17 -7.61
CA LYS A 283 29.81 -29.45 -7.61
C LYS A 283 30.16 -30.84 -7.08
N LYS A 284 29.47 -31.31 -6.03
CA LYS A 284 29.78 -32.56 -5.33
C LYS A 284 29.33 -33.81 -6.09
N TYR A 285 28.21 -33.72 -6.82
CA TYR A 285 27.59 -34.88 -7.48
C TYR A 285 27.72 -34.89 -9.01
N SER A 286 28.16 -33.79 -9.65
CA SER A 286 28.55 -33.84 -11.05
C SER A 286 29.53 -32.73 -11.46
N SER A 287 30.60 -33.12 -12.16
CA SER A 287 31.46 -32.20 -12.91
C SER A 287 30.87 -31.78 -14.27
N HIS A 288 29.74 -32.37 -14.69
CA HIS A 288 29.18 -32.15 -16.02
C HIS A 288 28.60 -30.73 -16.17
N PRO A 289 29.01 -29.92 -17.17
CA PRO A 289 28.60 -28.52 -17.29
C PRO A 289 27.09 -28.29 -17.29
N ILE A 290 26.31 -29.25 -17.82
CA ILE A 290 24.85 -29.16 -17.87
C ILE A 290 24.22 -29.04 -16.47
N ILE A 291 24.76 -29.72 -15.45
CA ILE A 291 24.17 -29.71 -14.10
C ILE A 291 24.33 -28.33 -13.46
N LYS A 292 25.51 -27.69 -13.64
CA LYS A 292 25.71 -26.29 -13.23
C LYS A 292 24.75 -25.34 -13.95
N HIS A 293 24.56 -25.51 -15.27
CA HIS A 293 23.66 -24.66 -16.05
C HIS A 293 22.19 -24.83 -15.63
N ILE A 294 21.73 -26.07 -15.41
CA ILE A 294 20.38 -26.37 -14.91
C ILE A 294 20.19 -25.78 -13.50
N SER A 295 21.14 -25.96 -12.58
CA SER A 295 21.05 -25.40 -11.23
C SER A 295 20.93 -23.87 -11.24
N ASP A 296 21.71 -23.19 -12.08
CA ASP A 296 21.68 -21.73 -12.21
C ASP A 296 20.39 -21.24 -12.87
N LEU A 297 19.98 -21.89 -13.98
CA LEU A 297 18.74 -21.60 -14.68
C LEU A 297 17.53 -21.73 -13.75
N MET A 298 17.40 -22.85 -13.02
CA MET A 298 16.25 -23.10 -12.15
C MET A 298 16.26 -22.16 -10.93
N ALA A 299 17.42 -21.92 -10.30
CA ALA A 299 17.54 -20.97 -9.19
C ALA A 299 17.09 -19.54 -9.58
N ARG A 300 17.52 -19.06 -10.75
CA ARG A 300 17.22 -17.69 -11.21
C ARG A 300 15.80 -17.55 -11.76
N SER A 301 15.36 -18.47 -12.61
CA SER A 301 14.06 -18.37 -13.31
C SER A 301 12.85 -18.70 -12.43
N MET A 302 12.98 -19.69 -11.52
CA MET A 302 11.85 -20.19 -10.75
C MET A 302 11.69 -19.51 -9.40
N VAL A 303 12.82 -19.20 -8.74
CA VAL A 303 12.86 -18.73 -7.35
C VAL A 303 13.67 -17.44 -7.16
N SER A 304 14.05 -16.79 -8.28
CA SER A 304 14.67 -15.46 -8.33
C SER A 304 15.89 -15.26 -7.41
N SER A 305 16.67 -16.33 -7.20
CA SER A 305 17.80 -16.39 -6.25
C SER A 305 19.05 -16.99 -6.91
N LYS A 306 20.22 -16.89 -6.30
CA LYS A 306 21.43 -17.58 -6.80
C LYS A 306 21.49 -19.03 -6.25
N PRO A 307 22.05 -20.00 -6.99
CA PRO A 307 22.15 -21.39 -6.52
C PRO A 307 23.07 -21.57 -5.29
N GLU A 308 23.99 -20.62 -5.02
CA GLU A 308 24.78 -20.56 -3.79
C GLU A 308 24.03 -19.97 -2.58
N GLU A 309 22.86 -19.36 -2.78
CA GLU A 309 22.02 -18.76 -1.72
C GLU A 309 20.85 -19.68 -1.31
N LEU A 310 20.66 -20.80 -2.02
CA LEU A 310 19.53 -21.72 -1.85
C LEU A 310 19.95 -23.03 -1.18
N SER A 311 19.31 -23.38 -0.07
CA SER A 311 19.37 -24.74 0.51
C SER A 311 18.93 -25.78 -0.53
N PHE A 312 19.71 -26.85 -0.66
CA PHE A 312 19.39 -27.96 -1.56
C PHE A 312 18.17 -28.75 -1.07
N LEU A 313 17.99 -28.92 0.25
CA LEU A 313 16.77 -29.50 0.82
C LEU A 313 15.53 -28.66 0.49
N TRP A 314 15.65 -27.33 0.60
CA TRP A 314 14.56 -26.42 0.25
C TRP A 314 14.20 -26.53 -1.23
N PHE A 315 15.21 -26.58 -2.11
CA PHE A 315 15.01 -26.75 -3.55
C PHE A 315 14.33 -28.08 -3.90
N LEU A 316 14.76 -29.21 -3.34
CA LEU A 316 14.06 -30.50 -3.47
C LEU A 316 12.62 -30.41 -2.97
N THR A 317 12.39 -29.78 -1.81
CA THR A 317 11.06 -29.60 -1.22
C THR A 317 10.16 -28.71 -2.07
N HIS A 318 10.72 -27.71 -2.75
CA HIS A 318 10.00 -26.84 -3.66
C HIS A 318 9.53 -27.60 -4.91
N ILE A 319 10.41 -28.40 -5.54
CA ILE A 319 10.04 -29.24 -6.70
C ILE A 319 8.98 -30.28 -6.29
N ALA A 320 9.19 -30.94 -5.16
CA ALA A 320 8.29 -31.94 -4.57
C ALA A 320 6.85 -31.44 -4.31
N ARG A 321 6.63 -30.12 -4.22
CA ARG A 321 5.31 -29.50 -4.01
C ARG A 321 4.67 -28.93 -5.28
N HIS A 322 5.39 -28.95 -6.39
CA HIS A 322 4.80 -28.78 -7.73
C HIS A 322 4.56 -30.18 -8.29
N THR A 323 5.55 -30.77 -8.96
CA THR A 323 5.59 -32.22 -9.31
C THR A 323 6.99 -32.65 -9.74
N THR A 324 7.54 -32.05 -10.80
CA THR A 324 8.91 -32.28 -11.31
C THR A 324 9.53 -30.99 -11.88
N LEU A 325 10.85 -31.04 -12.08
CA LEU A 325 11.62 -29.99 -12.76
C LEU A 325 11.06 -29.64 -14.16
N VAL A 326 10.51 -30.60 -14.90
CA VAL A 326 9.99 -30.40 -16.26
C VAL A 326 8.59 -29.80 -16.23
N GLU A 327 7.70 -30.37 -15.41
CA GLU A 327 6.32 -29.88 -15.26
C GLU A 327 6.30 -28.43 -14.73
N MET A 328 7.24 -28.06 -13.84
CA MET A 328 7.43 -26.69 -13.36
C MET A 328 7.76 -25.64 -14.45
N ILE A 329 8.37 -26.04 -15.57
CA ILE A 329 8.74 -25.13 -16.68
C ILE A 329 7.95 -25.39 -17.96
N SER A 330 6.97 -26.30 -17.93
CA SER A 330 6.16 -26.67 -19.09
C SER A 330 4.93 -25.77 -19.25
N ASN A 331 4.55 -25.58 -20.51
CA ASN A 331 3.33 -24.94 -21.00
C ASN A 331 2.30 -25.97 -21.53
N ASP A 332 2.60 -27.27 -21.41
CA ASP A 332 1.69 -28.39 -21.72
C ASP A 332 0.64 -28.58 -20.61
N GLU A 333 -0.24 -29.58 -20.73
CA GLU A 333 -1.44 -29.76 -19.90
C GLU A 333 -1.16 -30.00 -18.40
N ASP A 334 -0.07 -30.68 -18.06
CA ASP A 334 0.43 -30.83 -16.67
C ASP A 334 1.38 -29.69 -16.25
N GLY A 335 1.64 -28.74 -17.14
CA GLY A 335 2.63 -27.68 -16.96
C GLY A 335 2.17 -26.56 -16.02
N ALA A 336 3.09 -26.06 -15.19
CA ALA A 336 2.81 -24.93 -14.30
C ALA A 336 2.50 -23.61 -15.04
N GLN A 337 2.82 -23.54 -16.34
CA GLN A 337 2.56 -22.40 -17.22
C GLN A 337 1.36 -22.63 -18.17
N PHE A 338 0.58 -23.70 -18.00
CA PHE A 338 -0.43 -24.14 -18.99
C PHE A 338 -1.45 -23.06 -19.41
N LEU A 339 -2.07 -22.38 -18.45
CA LEU A 339 -3.16 -21.44 -18.70
C LEU A 339 -2.80 -20.00 -18.34
N ARG A 340 -3.16 -19.07 -19.23
CA ARG A 340 -3.29 -17.62 -18.96
C ARG A 340 -4.73 -17.28 -18.59
N VAL A 341 -4.91 -16.19 -17.87
CA VAL A 341 -6.23 -15.63 -17.51
C VAL A 341 -6.56 -14.44 -18.40
N LYS A 342 -7.68 -14.49 -19.11
CA LYS A 342 -8.16 -13.38 -19.95
C LYS A 342 -8.68 -12.26 -19.05
N GLY A 343 -8.16 -11.05 -19.24
CA GLY A 343 -8.35 -9.93 -18.31
C GLY A 343 -7.38 -9.93 -17.12
N GLY A 344 -6.44 -10.86 -17.05
CA GLY A 344 -5.37 -10.90 -16.04
C GLY A 344 -5.77 -11.51 -14.70
N THR A 345 -4.76 -11.90 -13.92
CA THR A 345 -4.93 -12.70 -12.69
C THR A 345 -5.39 -11.91 -11.47
N MET A 346 -5.29 -10.57 -11.48
CA MET A 346 -5.78 -9.74 -10.37
C MET A 346 -7.29 -9.86 -10.18
N GLN A 347 -8.03 -10.25 -11.23
CA GLN A 347 -9.48 -10.47 -11.19
C GLN A 347 -9.93 -11.42 -10.10
N PHE A 348 -9.15 -12.46 -9.76
CA PHE A 348 -9.49 -13.36 -8.64
C PHE A 348 -9.55 -12.62 -7.30
N SER A 349 -8.67 -11.64 -7.09
CA SER A 349 -8.66 -10.80 -5.89
C SER A 349 -9.65 -9.64 -5.97
N GLU A 350 -9.96 -9.13 -7.16
CA GLU A 350 -11.08 -8.20 -7.37
C GLU A 350 -12.40 -8.90 -6.97
N ARG A 351 -12.67 -10.11 -7.48
CA ARG A 351 -13.87 -10.91 -7.17
C ARG A 351 -13.98 -11.39 -5.73
N LEU A 352 -12.89 -11.88 -5.12
CA LEU A 352 -12.92 -12.28 -3.70
C LEU A 352 -13.16 -11.07 -2.77
N ALA A 353 -12.76 -9.85 -3.17
CA ALA A 353 -13.05 -8.64 -2.40
C ALA A 353 -14.50 -8.16 -2.60
N GLU A 354 -15.11 -8.42 -3.75
CA GLU A 354 -16.54 -8.11 -4.05
C GLU A 354 -17.53 -8.96 -3.22
N GLU A 355 -17.14 -10.13 -2.71
CA GLU A 355 -17.97 -10.96 -1.83
C GLU A 355 -18.00 -10.49 -0.36
N LEU A 356 -17.00 -9.71 0.05
CA LEU A 356 -16.85 -9.26 1.43
C LEU A 356 -17.77 -8.06 1.73
N PRO A 357 -18.26 -7.86 2.97
CA PRO A 357 -19.14 -6.75 3.31
C PRO A 357 -18.48 -5.39 3.04
N VAL A 358 -19.30 -4.40 2.69
CA VAL A 358 -18.83 -3.02 2.44
C VAL A 358 -18.07 -2.50 3.67
N GLY A 359 -16.80 -2.12 3.46
CA GLY A 359 -15.90 -1.65 4.52
C GLY A 359 -15.06 -2.73 5.22
N ALA A 360 -15.27 -4.01 4.93
CA ALA A 360 -14.43 -5.10 5.45
C ALA A 360 -13.00 -5.06 4.87
N VAL A 361 -12.83 -4.69 3.60
CA VAL A 361 -11.51 -4.47 2.98
C VAL A 361 -11.07 -3.02 3.16
N GLN A 362 -9.95 -2.80 3.84
CA GLN A 362 -9.41 -1.48 4.16
C GLN A 362 -8.02 -1.31 3.53
N LEU A 363 -7.99 -0.64 2.38
CA LEU A 363 -6.78 -0.31 1.62
C LEU A 363 -5.98 0.82 2.29
N ALA A 364 -4.72 1.01 1.87
CA ALA A 364 -3.79 2.02 2.39
C ALA A 364 -3.66 2.05 3.93
N THR A 365 -3.91 0.91 4.58
CA THR A 365 -3.95 0.71 6.02
C THR A 365 -2.87 -0.31 6.43
N PRO A 366 -1.56 0.03 6.30
CA PRO A 366 -0.46 -0.87 6.61
C PRO A 366 -0.45 -1.19 8.11
N VAL A 367 -0.47 -2.49 8.46
CA VAL A 367 -0.28 -2.94 9.84
C VAL A 367 1.16 -2.73 10.27
N THR A 368 1.36 -2.08 11.41
CA THR A 368 2.70 -1.77 11.96
C THR A 368 2.95 -2.44 13.31
N LYS A 369 1.90 -2.89 14.01
CA LYS A 369 2.02 -3.65 15.26
C LYS A 369 0.91 -4.67 15.42
N ILE A 370 1.26 -5.85 15.92
CA ILE A 370 0.34 -6.89 16.40
C ILE A 370 0.73 -7.21 17.85
N GLN A 371 -0.20 -7.02 18.78
CA GLN A 371 0.00 -7.21 20.21
C GLN A 371 -1.00 -8.20 20.78
N GLN A 372 -0.57 -9.41 21.11
CA GLN A 372 -1.41 -10.36 21.84
C GLN A 372 -1.57 -9.88 23.29
N LEU A 373 -2.81 -9.58 23.70
CA LEU A 373 -3.09 -9.04 25.03
C LEU A 373 -3.19 -10.18 26.05
N CYS A 374 -4.01 -11.19 25.72
CA CYS A 374 -4.20 -12.44 26.44
C CYS A 374 -4.62 -13.54 25.43
N PRO A 375 -4.82 -14.81 25.84
CA PRO A 375 -5.39 -15.83 24.96
C PRO A 375 -6.78 -15.39 24.46
N GLY A 376 -6.96 -15.31 23.14
CA GLY A 376 -8.24 -14.90 22.53
C GLY A 376 -8.49 -13.38 22.49
N ALA A 377 -7.50 -12.53 22.79
CA ALA A 377 -7.58 -11.09 22.53
C ALA A 377 -6.26 -10.54 21.97
N VAL A 378 -6.35 -9.89 20.81
CA VAL A 378 -5.23 -9.30 20.06
C VAL A 378 -5.59 -7.87 19.67
N ARG A 379 -4.64 -6.96 19.85
CA ARG A 379 -4.70 -5.59 19.36
C ARG A 379 -3.83 -5.45 18.11
N VAL A 380 -4.43 -5.02 17.00
CA VAL A 380 -3.72 -4.67 15.76
C VAL A 380 -3.69 -3.14 15.64
N THR A 381 -2.54 -2.59 15.27
CA THR A 381 -2.38 -1.14 15.02
C THR A 381 -1.85 -0.91 13.61
N ALA A 382 -2.51 0.00 12.89
CA ALA A 382 -2.10 0.46 11.57
C ALA A 382 -1.17 1.68 11.63
N GLY A 383 -0.46 1.98 10.54
CA GLY A 383 0.45 3.12 10.43
C GLY A 383 -0.22 4.50 10.61
N SER A 384 -1.54 4.58 10.46
CA SER A 384 -2.35 5.76 10.78
C SER A 384 -2.60 5.96 12.27
N GLY A 385 -2.29 4.98 13.11
CA GLY A 385 -2.68 4.92 14.53
C GLY A 385 -4.02 4.24 14.79
N LYS A 386 -4.82 3.93 13.75
CA LYS A 386 -6.07 3.16 13.89
C LYS A 386 -5.77 1.83 14.60
N THR A 387 -6.62 1.49 15.58
CA THR A 387 -6.42 0.34 16.46
C THR A 387 -7.66 -0.54 16.46
N ILE A 388 -7.48 -1.81 16.07
CA ILE A 388 -8.55 -2.81 15.95
C ILE A 388 -8.32 -3.89 17.00
N TYR A 389 -9.37 -4.29 17.69
CA TYR A 389 -9.36 -5.40 18.65
C TYR A 389 -10.02 -6.63 18.01
N CYS A 390 -9.40 -7.79 18.20
CA CYS A 390 -9.87 -9.03 17.60
C CYS A 390 -9.49 -10.28 18.39
N LYS A 391 -10.16 -11.41 18.12
CA LYS A 391 -9.92 -12.69 18.78
C LYS A 391 -8.70 -13.41 18.20
N LYS A 392 -8.47 -13.26 16.89
CA LYS A 392 -7.35 -13.84 16.13
C LYS A 392 -6.85 -12.87 15.04
N VAL A 393 -5.64 -13.11 14.55
CA VAL A 393 -5.08 -12.43 13.39
C VAL A 393 -4.54 -13.47 12.40
N VAL A 394 -4.86 -13.33 11.12
CA VAL A 394 -4.28 -14.11 10.02
C VAL A 394 -3.30 -13.20 9.28
N VAL A 395 -2.01 -13.50 9.34
CA VAL A 395 -1.00 -12.76 8.56
C VAL A 395 -0.78 -13.48 7.24
N SER A 396 -1.20 -12.87 6.13
CA SER A 396 -1.08 -13.44 4.77
C SER A 396 0.04 -12.80 3.92
N ALA A 397 0.73 -11.80 4.50
CA ALA A 397 1.92 -11.18 3.91
C ALA A 397 3.09 -12.19 3.81
N PRO A 398 4.03 -12.02 2.85
CA PRO A 398 5.21 -12.87 2.77
C PRO A 398 6.17 -12.60 3.95
N THR A 399 6.82 -13.65 4.48
CA THR A 399 7.64 -13.59 5.70
C THR A 399 8.68 -12.45 5.76
N PRO A 400 9.38 -12.05 4.68
CA PRO A 400 10.27 -10.89 4.71
C PRO A 400 9.58 -9.58 5.13
N ALA A 401 8.28 -9.42 4.84
CA ALA A 401 7.49 -8.26 5.26
C ALA A 401 7.14 -8.27 6.76
N TYR A 402 7.31 -9.39 7.47
CA TYR A 402 7.07 -9.46 8.93
C TYR A 402 8.05 -8.54 9.69
N SER A 403 9.21 -8.23 9.10
CA SER A 403 10.17 -7.23 9.62
C SER A 403 9.57 -5.82 9.77
N GLN A 404 8.48 -5.52 9.06
CA GLN A 404 7.77 -4.24 9.09
C GLN A 404 6.66 -4.20 10.17
N ILE A 405 6.39 -5.33 10.83
CA ILE A 405 5.33 -5.49 11.83
C ILE A 405 5.96 -5.79 13.19
N ASN A 406 5.71 -4.92 14.18
CA ASN A 406 6.13 -5.16 15.55
C ASN A 406 5.20 -6.21 16.22
N PHE A 407 5.69 -7.45 16.33
CA PHE A 407 5.02 -8.51 17.07
C PHE A 407 5.37 -8.45 18.56
N SER A 408 4.35 -8.43 19.42
CA SER A 408 4.52 -8.32 20.88
C SER A 408 3.43 -9.08 21.64
N SER A 409 3.69 -9.40 22.91
CA SER A 409 2.71 -10.02 23.81
C SER A 409 2.79 -9.41 25.20
N THR A 410 1.64 -9.16 25.82
CA THR A 410 1.52 -8.82 27.26
C THR A 410 1.02 -9.98 28.10
N ALA A 411 0.68 -11.11 27.49
CA ALA A 411 0.33 -12.33 28.22
C ALA A 411 1.56 -12.84 28.99
N LYS A 412 1.43 -13.05 30.31
CA LYS A 412 2.49 -13.67 31.12
C LYS A 412 2.88 -15.02 30.50
N ARG A 413 4.20 -15.29 30.41
CA ARG A 413 4.85 -16.30 29.54
C ARG A 413 4.25 -17.72 29.58
N HIS A 414 3.11 -17.96 28.93
CA HIS A 414 2.45 -19.27 28.77
C HIS A 414 1.84 -19.44 27.36
N CYS A 415 2.43 -18.79 26.34
CA CYS A 415 2.09 -19.00 24.92
C CYS A 415 3.37 -19.14 24.11
N HIS A 416 3.48 -20.22 23.33
CA HIS A 416 4.53 -20.35 22.32
C HIS A 416 4.21 -19.41 21.15
N VAL A 417 5.12 -18.50 20.82
CA VAL A 417 5.10 -17.81 19.53
C VAL A 417 5.69 -18.77 18.51
N ILE A 418 4.83 -19.50 17.81
CA ILE A 418 5.22 -20.21 16.59
C ILE A 418 5.61 -19.13 15.57
N ARG A 419 6.83 -19.25 15.04
CA ARG A 419 7.40 -18.35 14.01
C ARG A 419 7.22 -18.94 12.63
#